data_AF-A0A958H9D3-F1
#
_entry.id   AF-A0A958H9D3-F1
#
_cell.length_a   1.000
_cell.length_b   1.000
_cell.length_c   1.000
_cell.angle_alpha   90.00
_cell.angle_beta   90.00
_cell.angle_gamma   90.00
#
_symmetry.space_group_name_H-M   'P 1'
#
loop_
_entity.id
_entity.type
_entity.pdbx_description
1 polymer ?
#
loop_
_entity_poly.entity_id
_entity_poly.type
_entity_poly.pdbx_seq_one_letter_code
_entity_poly.pdbx_strand_id
1 'polypeptide(L)'
;AIADNFAAARTLAGWKTFIGEHWGEVAVAARGPNEAQTTIGDAVKVTAQVFLGNLKREDVLVEIVHGEQFSTVMSHPHDVRMTYVRTDADSVHHYEGEFEPGQTGAHVYGVRVLPHHAGMLNKHEMALVVWAA
;
A
#
# COMPACT_ATOMS: atom_id res chain seq x y z
N ALA A 1 -14.86 -25.23 -19.69
CA ALA A 1 -15.14 -26.10 -18.54
C ALA A 1 -15.62 -25.22 -17.39
N ILE A 2 -16.88 -25.36 -16.96
CA ILE A 2 -17.44 -24.67 -15.77
C ILE A 2 -17.06 -25.52 -14.54
N ALA A 3 -15.76 -25.74 -14.34
CA ALA A 3 -15.27 -26.91 -13.61
C ALA A 3 -15.35 -26.80 -12.07
N ASP A 4 -15.59 -25.61 -11.50
CA ASP A 4 -15.49 -25.41 -10.04
C ASP A 4 -16.76 -24.83 -9.40
N ASN A 5 -17.96 -25.08 -9.92
CA ASN A 5 -19.24 -24.70 -9.28
C ASN A 5 -19.24 -23.28 -8.67
N PHE A 6 -18.70 -22.25 -9.34
CA PHE A 6 -18.54 -20.88 -8.79
C PHE A 6 -17.75 -20.75 -7.46
N ALA A 7 -16.90 -21.72 -7.11
CA ALA A 7 -16.14 -21.74 -5.86
C ALA A 7 -15.19 -20.55 -5.72
N ALA A 8 -14.49 -20.18 -6.81
CA ALA A 8 -13.63 -19.00 -6.82
C ALA A 8 -14.41 -17.70 -6.55
N ALA A 9 -15.59 -17.56 -7.16
CA ALA A 9 -16.45 -16.40 -6.95
C ALA A 9 -16.99 -16.33 -5.51
N ARG A 10 -17.40 -17.46 -4.93
CA ARG A 10 -17.82 -17.53 -3.52
C ARG A 10 -16.68 -17.22 -2.55
N THR A 11 -15.48 -17.73 -2.83
CA THR A 11 -14.27 -17.46 -2.02
C THR A 11 -13.94 -15.97 -2.03
N LEU A 12 -13.91 -15.35 -3.22
CA LEU A 12 -13.67 -13.91 -3.34
C LEU A 12 -14.77 -13.09 -2.65
N ALA A 13 -16.05 -13.48 -2.76
CA ALA A 13 -17.14 -12.79 -2.09
C ALA A 13 -17.00 -12.86 -0.56
N GLY A 14 -16.73 -14.05 -0.01
CA GLY A 14 -16.48 -14.21 1.43
C GLY A 14 -15.27 -13.41 1.91
N TRP A 15 -14.19 -13.41 1.14
CA TRP A 15 -13.01 -12.58 1.41
C TRP A 15 -13.37 -11.08 1.43
N LYS A 16 -14.11 -10.57 0.43
CA LYS A 16 -14.53 -9.16 0.38
C LYS A 16 -15.37 -8.76 1.58
N THR A 17 -16.29 -9.62 2.02
CA THR A 17 -17.10 -9.39 3.23
C THR A 17 -16.20 -9.30 4.46
N PHE A 18 -15.31 -10.27 4.66
CA PHE A 18 -14.37 -10.29 5.79
C PHE A 18 -13.48 -9.04 5.83
N ILE A 19 -12.93 -8.62 4.69
CA ILE A 19 -12.15 -7.39 4.58
C ILE A 19 -12.98 -6.18 4.98
N GLY A 20 -14.20 -6.06 4.45
CA GLY A 20 -15.07 -4.93 4.75
C GLY A 20 -15.41 -4.79 6.24
N GLU A 21 -15.60 -5.91 6.93
CA GLU A 21 -15.89 -5.96 8.37
C GLU A 21 -14.70 -5.51 9.22
N HIS A 22 -13.47 -5.85 8.82
CA HIS A 22 -12.26 -5.64 9.61
C HIS A 22 -11.39 -4.47 9.14
N TRP A 23 -11.72 -3.80 8.02
CA TRP A 23 -10.87 -2.75 7.44
C TRP A 23 -10.64 -1.56 8.38
N GLY A 24 -11.60 -1.26 9.25
CA GLY A 24 -11.49 -0.18 10.24
C GLY A 24 -10.39 -0.38 11.28
N GLU A 25 -9.84 -1.59 11.39
CA GLU A 25 -8.72 -1.91 12.27
C GLU A 25 -7.36 -1.57 11.62
N VAL A 26 -7.31 -1.38 10.30
CA VAL A 26 -6.04 -1.18 9.58
C VAL A 26 -5.51 0.23 9.85
N ALA A 27 -4.25 0.30 10.28
CA ALA A 27 -3.54 1.56 10.47
C ALA A 27 -2.12 1.46 9.89
N VAL A 28 -1.59 2.59 9.41
CA VAL A 28 -0.23 2.66 8.88
C VAL A 28 0.46 3.93 9.35
N ALA A 29 1.73 3.79 9.71
CA ALA A 29 2.65 4.89 9.94
C ALA A 29 3.85 4.72 9.01
N ALA A 30 4.29 5.80 8.36
CA ALA A 30 5.42 5.78 7.45
C ALA A 30 6.55 6.64 7.96
N ARG A 31 7.79 6.26 7.62
CA ARG A 31 8.99 7.05 7.88
C ARG A 31 9.86 7.06 6.64
N GLY A 32 10.31 8.24 6.27
CA GLY A 32 11.28 8.51 5.23
C GLY A 32 11.72 9.96 5.35
N PRO A 33 12.41 10.51 4.34
CA PRO A 33 12.76 11.93 4.32
C PRO A 33 11.49 12.80 4.39
N ASN A 34 11.45 13.79 5.28
CA ASN A 34 10.29 14.70 5.46
C ASN A 34 10.03 15.57 4.23
N GLU A 35 11.10 15.92 3.50
CA GLU A 35 11.10 16.51 2.17
C GLU A 35 12.38 16.00 1.50
N ALA A 36 12.25 15.36 0.35
CA ALA A 36 13.41 14.79 -0.32
C ALA A 36 13.98 15.86 -1.28
N GLN A 37 14.85 16.74 -0.78
CA GLN A 37 15.80 17.43 -1.66
C GLN A 37 16.78 16.38 -2.18
N THR A 38 16.36 15.68 -3.22
CA THR A 38 17.07 14.52 -3.75
C THR A 38 17.85 14.97 -4.97
N THR A 39 19.14 14.67 -4.99
CA THR A 39 19.94 14.79 -6.20
C THR A 39 19.43 13.74 -7.20
N ILE A 40 19.38 14.07 -8.49
CA ILE A 40 19.03 13.07 -9.53
C ILE A 40 19.91 11.82 -9.34
N GLY A 41 19.27 10.66 -9.23
CA GLY A 41 19.94 9.36 -9.16
C GLY A 41 20.02 8.71 -7.77
N ASP A 42 19.65 9.40 -6.69
CA ASP A 42 19.59 8.78 -5.36
C ASP A 42 18.18 8.22 -5.09
N ALA A 43 18.11 6.94 -4.70
CA ALA A 43 16.86 6.29 -4.34
C ALA A 43 16.34 6.82 -2.99
N VAL A 44 15.06 7.21 -2.95
CA VAL A 44 14.36 7.62 -1.74
C VAL A 44 13.82 6.39 -1.04
N LYS A 45 14.36 6.08 0.15
CA LYS A 45 13.95 4.94 0.96
C LYS A 45 12.83 5.31 1.93
N VAL A 46 11.79 4.49 1.96
CA VAL A 46 10.63 4.64 2.83
C VAL A 46 10.37 3.34 3.57
N THR A 47 10.09 3.47 4.85
CA THR A 47 9.69 2.36 5.73
C THR A 47 8.25 2.57 6.19
N ALA A 48 7.51 1.49 6.41
CA ALA A 48 6.15 1.54 6.90
C ALA A 48 5.91 0.49 7.98
N GLN A 49 5.19 0.90 9.02
CA GLN A 49 4.66 0.06 10.07
C GLN A 49 3.16 -0.05 9.86
N VAL A 50 2.67 -1.27 9.69
CA VAL A 50 1.27 -1.55 9.38
C VAL A 50 0.68 -2.44 10.46
N PHE A 51 -0.38 -1.95 11.08
CA PHE A 51 -1.23 -2.73 11.97
C PHE A 51 -2.43 -3.24 11.15
N LEU A 52 -2.67 -4.55 11.19
CA LEU A 52 -3.67 -5.22 10.35
C LEU A 52 -4.91 -5.70 11.12
N GLY A 53 -4.90 -5.61 12.45
CA GLY A 53 -5.96 -6.19 13.28
C GLY A 53 -6.13 -7.68 12.97
N ASN A 54 -7.35 -8.07 12.62
CA ASN A 54 -7.68 -9.45 12.24
C ASN A 54 -7.27 -9.86 10.81
N LEU A 55 -6.77 -8.93 9.98
CA LEU A 55 -6.36 -9.23 8.61
C LEU A 55 -4.96 -9.83 8.55
N LYS A 56 -4.68 -10.55 7.47
CA LYS A 56 -3.35 -11.11 7.21
C LYS A 56 -2.57 -10.22 6.24
N ARG A 57 -1.24 -10.35 6.25
CA ARG A 57 -0.37 -9.60 5.31
C ARG A 57 -0.70 -9.90 3.84
N GLU A 58 -1.21 -11.08 3.53
CA GLU A 58 -1.60 -11.49 2.17
C GLU A 58 -2.88 -10.81 1.70
N ASP A 59 -3.70 -10.32 2.63
CA ASP A 59 -4.95 -9.62 2.35
C ASP A 59 -4.75 -8.15 1.95
N VAL A 60 -3.51 -7.66 1.99
CA VAL A 60 -3.18 -6.26 1.77
C VAL A 60 -2.06 -6.05 0.76
N LEU A 61 -2.07 -4.87 0.17
CA LEU A 61 -1.02 -4.30 -0.65
C LEU A 61 -0.59 -2.98 -0.03
N VAL A 62 0.68 -2.87 0.32
CA VAL A 62 1.30 -1.64 0.83
C VAL A 62 2.07 -0.98 -0.31
N GLU A 63 1.79 0.29 -0.56
CA GLU A 63 2.38 1.05 -1.67
C GLU A 63 2.92 2.39 -1.20
N ILE A 64 4.05 2.80 -1.78
CA ILE A 64 4.45 4.20 -1.83
C ILE A 64 3.74 4.81 -3.03
N VAL A 65 3.06 5.93 -2.86
CA VAL A 65 2.56 6.77 -3.95
C VAL A 65 3.40 8.03 -3.97
N HIS A 66 4.11 8.28 -5.06
CA HIS A 66 5.04 9.40 -5.19
C HIS A 66 4.81 10.18 -6.49
N GLY A 67 5.23 11.44 -6.49
CA GLY A 67 5.12 12.30 -7.67
C GLY A 67 5.80 13.64 -7.44
N GLU A 68 5.74 14.48 -8.47
CA GLU A 68 6.26 15.84 -8.40
C GLU A 68 5.30 16.72 -7.58
N GLN A 69 5.84 17.60 -6.75
CA GLN A 69 5.04 18.59 -6.05
C GLN A 69 4.68 19.74 -6.99
N PHE A 70 3.37 19.95 -7.21
CA PHE A 70 2.85 21.10 -7.92
C PHE A 70 1.96 21.92 -6.99
N SER A 71 2.51 22.98 -6.40
CA SER A 71 1.84 23.76 -5.35
C SER A 71 1.49 22.87 -4.14
N THR A 72 0.21 22.66 -3.86
CA THR A 72 -0.30 21.82 -2.75
C THR A 72 -0.72 20.42 -3.17
N VAL A 73 -0.58 20.06 -4.46
CA VAL A 73 -1.01 18.78 -5.00
C VAL A 73 0.15 18.00 -5.60
N MET A 74 0.03 16.68 -5.60
CA MET A 74 0.92 15.78 -6.34
C MET A 74 0.50 15.74 -7.80
N SER A 75 1.44 15.94 -8.73
CA SER A 75 1.25 15.70 -10.16
C SER A 75 1.88 14.36 -10.56
N HIS A 76 1.30 13.71 -11.57
CA HIS A 76 1.76 12.43 -12.12
C HIS A 76 2.08 11.37 -11.05
N PRO A 77 1.09 10.93 -10.26
CA PRO A 77 1.33 9.94 -9.22
C PRO A 77 1.74 8.60 -9.82
N HIS A 78 2.86 8.09 -9.33
CA HIS A 78 3.33 6.72 -9.53
C HIS A 78 3.19 5.95 -8.22
N ASP A 79 3.00 4.63 -8.32
CA ASP A 79 2.99 3.78 -7.14
C ASP A 79 4.01 2.65 -7.24
N VAL A 80 4.60 2.33 -6.10
CA VAL A 80 5.61 1.29 -5.95
C VAL A 80 5.19 0.39 -4.79
N ARG A 81 5.10 -0.92 -5.06
CA ARG A 81 4.79 -1.92 -4.04
C ARG A 81 5.94 -2.00 -3.03
N MET A 82 5.61 -1.91 -1.75
CA MET A 82 6.56 -2.16 -0.67
C MET A 82 6.73 -3.66 -0.42
N THR A 83 7.91 -4.03 0.04
CA THR A 83 8.28 -5.41 0.39
C THR A 83 8.11 -5.63 1.88
N TYR A 84 7.46 -6.73 2.26
CA TYR A 84 7.35 -7.15 3.66
C TYR A 84 8.73 -7.59 4.18
N VAL A 85 9.09 -7.11 5.37
CA VAL A 85 10.37 -7.41 6.01
C VAL A 85 10.18 -8.37 7.18
N ARG A 86 9.34 -8.01 8.15
CA ARG A 86 9.11 -8.80 9.37
C ARG A 86 7.82 -8.39 10.08
N THR A 87 7.45 -9.16 11.10
CA THR A 87 6.47 -8.77 12.12
C THR A 87 7.19 -8.75 13.46
N ASP A 88 6.91 -7.74 14.29
CA ASP A 88 7.48 -7.66 15.64
C ASP A 88 6.57 -8.31 16.70
N ALA A 89 7.00 -8.23 17.96
CA ALA A 89 6.29 -8.85 19.09
C ALA A 89 4.89 -8.25 19.35
N ASP A 90 4.67 -7.01 18.90
CA ASP A 90 3.40 -6.29 19.06
C ASP A 90 2.46 -6.51 17.85
N SER A 91 2.77 -7.48 16.99
CA SER A 91 2.02 -7.79 15.76
C SER A 91 1.98 -6.63 14.76
N VAL A 92 2.99 -5.76 14.77
CA VAL A 92 3.18 -4.73 13.75
C VAL A 92 3.98 -5.31 12.59
N HIS A 93 3.46 -5.15 11.38
CA HIS A 93 4.10 -5.61 10.15
C HIS A 93 4.96 -4.49 9.55
N HIS A 94 6.24 -4.78 9.32
CA HIS A 94 7.22 -3.83 8.79
C HIS A 94 7.41 -4.06 7.31
N TYR A 95 7.36 -2.97 6.55
CA TYR A 95 7.54 -2.93 5.10
C TYR A 95 8.60 -1.91 4.71
N GLU A 96 9.31 -2.17 3.62
CA GLU A 96 10.31 -1.28 3.04
C GLU A 96 10.06 -1.13 1.55
N GLY A 97 10.31 0.07 1.03
CA GLY A 97 10.25 0.35 -0.40
C GLY A 97 11.11 1.54 -0.73
N GLU A 98 11.44 1.68 -2.00
CA GLU A 98 12.19 2.81 -2.51
C GLU A 98 11.69 3.23 -3.88
N PHE A 99 11.90 4.49 -4.22
CA PHE A 99 11.62 5.02 -5.55
C PHE A 99 12.71 6.00 -5.96
N GLU A 100 12.94 6.11 -7.27
CA GLU A 100 13.90 7.04 -7.86
C GLU A 100 13.14 8.24 -8.47
N PRO A 101 13.40 9.47 -8.02
CA PRO A 101 12.87 10.66 -8.66
C PRO A 101 13.36 10.78 -10.11
N GLY A 102 12.43 10.84 -11.07
CA GLY A 102 12.76 10.90 -12.50
C GLY A 102 13.28 12.27 -12.98
N GLN A 103 13.10 13.33 -12.18
CA GLN A 103 13.53 14.69 -12.48
C GLN A 103 14.03 15.41 -11.21
N THR A 104 14.88 16.43 -11.36
CA THR A 104 15.18 17.37 -10.27
C THR A 104 13.92 18.16 -9.91
N GLY A 105 13.59 18.23 -8.62
CA GLY A 105 12.50 19.05 -8.12
C GLY A 105 11.99 18.58 -6.75
N ALA A 106 11.11 19.36 -6.15
CA ALA A 106 10.42 18.95 -4.94
C ALA A 106 9.55 17.71 -5.24
N HIS A 107 9.85 16.60 -4.58
CA HIS A 107 9.09 15.37 -4.67
C HIS A 107 8.32 15.16 -3.38
N VAL A 108 7.08 14.71 -3.54
CA VAL A 108 6.21 14.32 -2.44
C VAL A 108 5.86 12.86 -2.57
N TYR A 109 5.68 12.18 -1.44
CA TYR A 109 5.19 10.82 -1.40
C TYR A 109 4.25 10.64 -0.22
N GLY A 110 3.40 9.63 -0.31
CA GLY A 110 2.64 9.07 0.80
C GLY A 110 2.70 7.55 0.75
N VAL A 111 2.40 6.90 1.86
CA VAL A 111 2.25 5.44 1.91
C VAL A 111 0.78 5.12 2.10
N ARG A 112 0.28 4.12 1.36
CA ARG A 112 -1.08 3.61 1.51
C ARG A 112 -1.13 2.11 1.67
N VAL A 113 -2.22 1.64 2.26
CA VAL A 113 -2.60 0.23 2.35
C VAL A 113 -3.94 0.03 1.62
N LEU A 114 -4.02 -0.98 0.77
CA LEU A 114 -5.18 -1.37 -0.03
C LEU A 114 -5.50 -2.85 0.22
N PRO A 115 -6.78 -3.28 0.12
CA PRO A 115 -7.09 -4.71 0.06
C PRO A 115 -6.45 -5.36 -1.16
N HIS A 116 -6.01 -6.61 -1.02
CA HIS A 116 -5.40 -7.36 -2.09
C HIS A 116 -5.82 -8.83 -2.08
N HIS A 117 -6.31 -9.29 -3.23
CA HIS A 117 -6.55 -10.70 -3.49
C HIS A 117 -6.36 -10.96 -4.99
N ALA A 118 -5.77 -12.11 -5.34
CA ALA A 118 -5.45 -12.46 -6.74
C ALA A 118 -6.68 -12.53 -7.67
N GLY A 119 -7.87 -12.76 -7.11
CA GLY A 119 -9.14 -12.78 -7.82
C GLY A 119 -9.80 -11.40 -8.05
N MET A 120 -9.20 -10.30 -7.58
CA MET A 120 -9.72 -8.96 -7.84
C MET A 120 -9.51 -8.54 -9.30
N LEU A 121 -10.43 -7.75 -9.84
CA LEU A 121 -10.36 -7.17 -11.19
C LEU A 121 -9.21 -6.17 -11.32
N ASN A 122 -9.00 -5.37 -10.27
CA ASN A 122 -7.89 -4.45 -10.14
C ASN A 122 -7.72 -4.09 -8.66
N LYS A 123 -6.57 -3.51 -8.28
CA LYS A 123 -6.23 -3.17 -6.90
C LYS A 123 -7.14 -2.12 -6.22
N HIS A 124 -8.01 -1.45 -6.97
CA HIS A 124 -8.95 -0.44 -6.47
C HIS A 124 -10.40 -0.92 -6.42
N GLU A 125 -10.69 -2.18 -6.74
CA GLU A 125 -12.05 -2.70 -6.87
C GLU A 125 -12.94 -2.48 -5.63
N MET A 126 -12.36 -2.50 -4.43
CA MET A 126 -13.11 -2.33 -3.18
C MET A 126 -13.27 -0.87 -2.72
N ALA A 127 -12.60 0.09 -3.38
CA ALA A 127 -12.60 1.51 -2.97
C ALA A 127 -12.20 1.76 -1.50
N LEU A 128 -11.45 0.85 -0.89
CA LEU A 128 -10.90 0.96 0.46
C LEU A 128 -9.43 1.34 0.40
N VAL A 129 -9.03 2.32 1.21
CA VAL A 129 -7.64 2.77 1.34
C VAL A 129 -7.40 3.35 2.73
N VAL A 130 -6.23 3.07 3.31
CA VAL A 130 -5.72 3.76 4.49
C VAL A 130 -4.42 4.44 4.12
N TRP A 131 -4.28 5.73 4.43
CA TRP A 131 -3.05 6.49 4.22
C TRP A 131 -2.28 6.60 5.53
N ALA A 132 -0.95 6.60 5.43
CA ALA A 132 -0.08 6.85 6.57
C ALA A 132 -0.35 8.22 7.18
N ALA A 133 -0.40 8.25 8.51
CA ALA A 133 -0.42 9.50 9.29
C ALA A 133 0.94 10.19 9.32
#